data_AF-A0A497G6R7-F1
#
_entry.id   AF-A0A497G6R7-F1
#
_cell.length_a   1.000
_cell.length_b   1.000
_cell.length_c   1.000
_cell.angle_alpha   90.00
_cell.angle_beta   90.00
_cell.angle_gamma   90.00
#
_symmetry.space_group_name_H-M   'P 1'
#
loop_
_entity.id
_entity.type
_entity.pdbx_description
1 polymer ?
#
loop_
_entity_poly.entity_id
_entity_poly.type
_entity_poly.pdbx_seq_one_letter_code
_entity_poly.pdbx_strand_id
1 'polypeptide(L)'
;MEEWEGKLPPSLLEKLVLGVVRKRDPRVLVGPSVGEDAAVIDFGDKVLVVHSDPITGAVRNIGWYAVHIACNDVATRGAKPRWLLPVLLVPRGRIELVERIAADV
;
A
#
# COMPACT_ATOMS: atom_id res chain seq x y z
N MET A 1 -16.03 15.67 17.79
CA MET A 1 -15.18 15.19 16.69
C MET A 1 -16.04 15.20 15.45
N GLU A 2 -15.54 15.67 14.31
CA GLU A 2 -16.27 15.55 13.05
C GLU A 2 -16.49 14.06 12.76
N GLU A 3 -17.73 13.65 12.51
CA GLU A 3 -18.04 12.32 12.00
C GLU A 3 -17.54 12.21 10.55
N TRP A 4 -16.92 11.08 10.19
CA TRP A 4 -16.52 10.79 8.81
C TRP A 4 -16.89 9.36 8.44
N GLU A 5 -17.23 9.16 7.17
CA GLU A 5 -17.45 7.84 6.57
C GLU A 5 -16.45 7.62 5.42
N GLY A 6 -15.96 6.39 5.26
CA GLY A 6 -14.99 6.05 4.22
C GLY A 6 -13.57 6.54 4.50
N LYS A 7 -12.91 7.11 3.47
CA LYS A 7 -11.53 7.61 3.58
C LYS A 7 -11.49 8.90 4.42
N LEU A 8 -10.43 9.07 5.21
CA LEU A 8 -10.20 10.31 5.94
C LEU A 8 -10.12 11.51 4.98
N PRO A 9 -10.83 12.62 5.26
CA PRO A 9 -10.65 13.87 4.54
C PRO A 9 -9.17 14.30 4.52
N PRO A 10 -8.66 14.89 3.42
CA PRO A 10 -7.25 15.28 3.33
C PRO A 10 -6.75 16.16 4.47
N SER A 11 -7.58 17.10 4.95
CA SER A 11 -7.25 17.97 6.08
C SER A 11 -7.03 17.20 7.39
N LEU A 12 -7.84 16.18 7.65
CA LEU A 12 -7.71 15.32 8.83
C LEU A 12 -6.55 14.34 8.68
N LEU A 13 -6.33 13.77 7.49
CA LEU A 13 -5.17 12.91 7.21
C LEU A 13 -3.85 13.67 7.45
N GLU A 14 -3.77 14.90 6.95
CA GLU A 14 -2.61 15.78 7.12
C GLU A 14 -2.35 16.05 8.61
N LYS A 15 -3.40 16.45 9.36
CA LYS A 15 -3.28 16.82 10.78
C LYS A 15 -2.97 15.63 11.69
N LEU A 16 -3.63 14.49 11.49
CA LEU A 16 -3.64 13.39 12.45
C LEU A 16 -2.61 12.30 12.15
N VAL A 17 -2.29 12.09 10.87
CA VAL A 17 -1.39 11.01 10.46
C VAL A 17 -0.08 11.60 9.93
N LEU A 18 -0.15 12.35 8.82
CA LEU A 18 1.05 12.85 8.14
C LEU A 18 1.85 13.81 9.02
N GLY A 19 1.19 14.62 9.85
CA GLY A 19 1.83 15.49 10.84
C GLY A 19 2.63 14.74 11.90
N VAL A 20 2.28 13.48 12.18
CA VAL A 20 2.93 12.64 13.21
C VAL A 20 4.03 11.77 12.62
N VAL A 21 3.80 11.14 11.46
CA VAL A 21 4.73 10.17 10.85
C VAL A 21 5.89 10.81 10.07
N ARG A 22 6.01 12.13 10.10
CA ARG A 22 6.99 12.94 9.35
C ARG A 22 8.41 12.89 9.88
N LYS A 23 8.93 11.72 10.25
CA LYS A 23 10.38 11.58 10.45
C LYS A 23 11.07 11.79 9.10
N ARG A 24 11.85 12.87 9.00
CA ARG A 24 12.58 13.20 7.77
C ARG A 24 13.84 12.36 7.70
N ASP A 25 13.89 11.47 6.72
CA ASP A 25 15.10 10.80 6.29
C ASP A 25 15.51 11.42 4.94
N PRO A 26 16.74 11.95 4.81
CA PRO A 26 17.19 12.61 3.57
C PRO A 26 17.21 11.67 2.36
N ARG A 27 17.19 10.36 2.56
CA ARG A 27 17.12 9.38 1.47
C ARG A 27 15.70 9.24 0.91
N VAL A 28 14.68 9.69 1.62
CA VAL A 28 13.29 9.59 1.13
C VAL A 28 13.02 10.79 0.22
N LEU A 29 13.19 10.58 -1.09
CA LEU A 29 12.98 11.59 -2.12
C LEU A 29 11.51 11.97 -2.27
N VAL A 30 10.63 10.97 -2.15
CA VAL A 30 9.18 11.17 -2.03
C VAL A 30 8.70 10.43 -0.80
N GLY A 31 8.22 11.19 0.17
CA GLY A 31 7.65 10.69 1.42
C GLY A 31 6.12 10.68 1.39
N PRO A 32 5.47 10.43 2.54
CA PRO A 32 4.02 10.37 2.62
C PRO A 32 3.39 11.78 2.46
N SER A 33 2.52 11.92 1.47
CA SER A 33 1.66 13.11 1.27
C SER A 33 0.36 12.75 0.58
N VAL A 34 -0.60 13.68 0.62
CA VAL A 34 -1.88 13.53 -0.09
C VAL A 34 -1.62 13.37 -1.59
N GLY A 35 -2.16 12.31 -2.18
CA GLY A 35 -2.05 12.04 -3.62
C GLY A 35 -0.78 11.30 -4.04
N GLU A 36 0.08 10.88 -3.11
CA GLU A 36 1.22 10.01 -3.43
C GLU A 36 0.88 8.54 -3.19
N ASP A 37 1.12 7.71 -4.20
CA ASP A 37 0.81 6.28 -4.14
C ASP A 37 1.98 5.45 -3.60
N ALA A 38 3.22 5.90 -3.73
CA ALA A 38 4.40 5.13 -3.30
C ALA A 38 5.55 6.04 -2.84
N ALA A 39 6.30 5.55 -1.86
CA ALA A 39 7.52 6.20 -1.41
C ALA A 39 8.67 5.92 -2.38
N VAL A 40 9.52 6.92 -2.61
CA VAL A 40 10.72 6.81 -3.45
C VAL A 40 11.94 7.05 -2.57
N ILE A 41 12.82 6.06 -2.51
CA ILE A 41 13.97 6.04 -1.60
C ILE A 41 15.26 5.96 -2.40
N ASP A 42 16.21 6.85 -2.11
CA ASP A 42 17.52 6.93 -2.71
C ASP A 42 18.44 5.79 -2.24
N PHE A 43 19.04 5.09 -3.23
CA PHE A 43 20.07 4.07 -3.06
C PHE A 43 21.33 4.39 -3.88
N GLY A 44 21.53 5.65 -4.29
CA GLY A 44 22.70 6.14 -5.00
C GLY A 44 22.50 6.11 -6.51
N ASP A 45 22.89 5.00 -7.14
CA ASP A 45 22.78 4.82 -8.60
C ASP A 45 21.35 4.53 -9.08
N LYS A 46 20.45 4.23 -8.13
CA LYS A 46 19.06 3.85 -8.37
C LYS A 46 18.18 4.30 -7.22
N VAL A 47 16.87 4.26 -7.47
CA VAL A 47 15.86 4.43 -6.43
C VAL A 47 15.12 3.13 -6.16
N LEU A 48 14.69 2.95 -4.92
CA LEU A 48 13.75 1.93 -4.52
C LEU A 48 12.37 2.57 -4.39
N VAL A 49 11.39 2.08 -5.16
CA VAL A 49 9.99 2.48 -5.03
C VAL A 49 9.26 1.43 -4.20
N VAL A 50 8.63 1.85 -3.12
CA VAL A 50 7.90 0.96 -2.19
C VAL A 50 6.49 1.44 -1.96
N HIS A 51 5.58 0.49 -1.88
CA HIS A 51 4.16 0.70 -1.70
C HIS A 51 3.58 -0.46 -0.89
N SER A 52 2.47 -0.21 -0.19
CA SER A 52 1.72 -1.20 0.56
C SER A 52 0.23 -0.87 0.44
N ASP A 53 -0.57 -1.82 -0.04
CA ASP A 53 -2.02 -1.67 -0.12
C ASP A 53 -2.74 -2.93 0.40
N PRO A 54 -3.44 -2.84 1.55
CA PRO A 54 -4.23 -3.94 2.07
C PRO A 54 -5.54 -4.09 1.27
N ILE A 55 -5.59 -5.10 0.39
CA ILE A 55 -6.78 -5.38 -0.39
C ILE A 55 -7.88 -6.01 0.48
N THR A 56 -9.06 -5.38 0.48
CA THR A 56 -10.25 -5.84 1.20
C THR A 56 -11.49 -5.74 0.30
N GLY A 57 -12.58 -6.42 0.67
CA GLY A 57 -13.87 -6.32 -0.04
C GLY A 57 -13.99 -7.08 -1.37
N ALA A 58 -12.90 -7.65 -1.89
CA ALA A 58 -12.93 -8.50 -3.08
C ALA A 58 -13.64 -9.84 -2.79
N VAL A 59 -14.64 -10.18 -3.61
CA VAL A 59 -15.41 -11.44 -3.48
C VAL A 59 -14.78 -12.60 -4.29
N ARG A 60 -13.99 -12.27 -5.33
CA ARG A 60 -13.28 -13.19 -6.22
C ARG A 60 -11.94 -12.57 -6.62
N ASN A 61 -10.98 -13.41 -7.05
CA ASN A 61 -9.67 -13.00 -7.56
C ASN A 61 -8.87 -12.15 -6.57
N ILE A 62 -9.01 -12.42 -5.28
CA ILE A 62 -8.42 -11.58 -4.24
C ILE A 62 -6.89 -11.66 -4.27
N GLY A 63 -6.32 -12.83 -4.59
CA GLY A 63 -4.88 -12.99 -4.79
C GLY A 63 -4.37 -12.19 -5.99
N TRP A 64 -5.07 -12.31 -7.14
CA TRP A 64 -4.78 -11.53 -8.33
C TRP A 64 -4.76 -10.02 -8.05
N TYR A 65 -5.80 -9.51 -7.36
CA TYR A 65 -5.86 -8.10 -6.99
C TYR A 65 -4.76 -7.70 -6.00
N ALA A 66 -4.46 -8.54 -5.01
CA ALA A 66 -3.39 -8.30 -4.04
C ALA A 66 -2.02 -8.15 -4.69
N VAL A 67 -1.77 -8.84 -5.81
CA VAL A 67 -0.54 -8.68 -6.59
C VAL A 67 -0.64 -7.48 -7.52
N HIS A 68 -1.67 -7.41 -8.36
CA HIS A 68 -1.72 -6.46 -9.46
C HIS A 68 -1.99 -5.02 -9.01
N ILE A 69 -2.82 -4.80 -7.98
CA ILE A 69 -3.08 -3.44 -7.47
C ILE A 69 -1.82 -2.89 -6.79
N ALA A 70 -1.21 -3.66 -5.89
CA ALA A 70 0.03 -3.25 -5.23
C ALA A 70 1.17 -3.00 -6.24
N CYS A 71 1.25 -3.80 -7.31
CA CYS A 71 2.26 -3.61 -8.36
C CYS A 71 1.95 -2.42 -9.27
N ASN A 72 0.68 -2.10 -9.50
CA ASN A 72 0.25 -0.96 -10.31
C ASN A 72 0.80 0.35 -9.72
N ASP A 73 0.69 0.54 -8.41
CA ASP A 73 1.11 1.78 -7.75
C ASP A 73 2.63 1.98 -7.76
N VAL A 74 3.40 0.89 -7.88
CA VAL A 74 4.85 0.96 -8.16
C VAL A 74 5.10 1.29 -9.63
N ALA A 75 4.36 0.65 -10.55
CA ALA A 75 4.50 0.84 -11.99
C ALA A 75 4.13 2.25 -12.45
N THR A 76 3.12 2.89 -11.85
CA THR A 76 2.72 4.28 -12.14
C THR A 76 3.79 5.31 -11.78
N ARG A 77 4.80 4.92 -10.98
CA ARG A 77 6.00 5.71 -10.66
C ARG A 77 7.16 5.50 -11.64
N GLY A 78 6.92 4.75 -12.72
CA GLY A 78 7.95 4.40 -13.70
C GLY A 78 8.93 3.32 -13.23
N ALA A 79 8.69 2.69 -12.08
CA ALA A 79 9.52 1.61 -11.56
C ALA A 79 8.96 0.24 -11.96
N LYS A 80 9.84 -0.70 -12.33
CA LYS A 80 9.44 -2.09 -12.56
C LYS A 80 9.24 -2.80 -11.21
N PRO A 81 8.05 -3.35 -10.89
CA PRO A 81 7.88 -4.18 -9.70
C PRO A 81 8.82 -5.39 -9.72
N ARG A 82 9.47 -5.69 -8.59
CA ARG A 82 10.47 -6.78 -8.48
C ARG A 82 10.17 -7.77 -7.37
N TRP A 83 9.55 -7.31 -6.29
CA TRP A 83 9.29 -8.08 -5.07
C TRP A 83 7.95 -7.66 -4.49
N LEU A 84 7.30 -8.57 -3.76
CA LEU A 84 6.08 -8.32 -3.02
C LEU A 84 6.27 -8.79 -1.57
N LEU A 85 5.71 -8.04 -0.62
CA LEU A 85 5.57 -8.44 0.78
C LEU A 85 4.07 -8.51 1.12
N PRO A 86 3.37 -9.61 0.79
CA PRO A 86 1.94 -9.71 1.07
C PRO A 86 1.67 -9.95 2.56
N VAL A 87 0.58 -9.35 3.06
CA VAL A 87 0.05 -9.59 4.41
C VAL A 87 -1.35 -10.17 4.26
N LEU A 88 -1.58 -11.37 4.79
CA LEU A 88 -2.89 -12.02 4.77
C LEU A 88 -3.51 -11.96 6.16
N LEU A 89 -4.64 -11.26 6.28
CA LEU A 89 -5.45 -11.20 7.49
C LEU A 89 -6.72 -12.00 7.26
N VAL A 90 -6.76 -13.24 7.78
CA VAL A 90 -7.85 -14.18 7.54
C VAL A 90 -8.55 -14.54 8.85
N PRO A 91 -9.90 -14.60 8.90
CA PRO A 91 -10.62 -14.98 10.11
C PRO A 91 -10.22 -16.38 10.60
N ARG A 92 -10.28 -16.57 11.92
CA ARG A 92 -9.97 -17.87 12.55
C ARG A 92 -10.83 -18.98 11.95
N GLY A 93 -10.19 -20.10 11.61
CA GLY A 93 -10.86 -21.31 11.11
C GLY A 93 -11.26 -21.26 9.63
N ARG A 94 -10.78 -20.28 8.87
CA ARG A 94 -11.10 -20.09 7.44
C ARG A 94 -9.90 -20.39 6.52
N ILE A 95 -9.26 -21.55 6.68
CA ILE A 95 -8.06 -21.91 5.91
C ILE A 95 -8.33 -22.00 4.40
N GLU A 96 -9.54 -22.40 4.02
CA GLU A 96 -9.96 -22.50 2.62
C GLU A 96 -9.97 -21.13 1.93
N LEU A 97 -10.07 -20.03 2.68
CA LEU A 97 -9.87 -18.69 2.12
C LEU A 97 -8.41 -18.50 1.72
N VAL A 98 -7.45 -18.89 2.56
CA VAL A 98 -6.01 -18.77 2.27
C VAL A 98 -5.67 -19.53 0.99
N GLU A 99 -6.16 -20.76 0.86
CA GLU A 99 -5.95 -21.58 -0.35
C GLU A 99 -6.52 -20.90 -1.60
N ARG A 100 -7.72 -20.33 -1.50
CA ARG A 100 -8.34 -19.56 -2.59
C ARG A 100 -7.54 -18.31 -2.95
N ILE A 101 -7.07 -17.54 -1.96
CA ILE A 101 -6.22 -16.36 -2.20
C ILE A 101 -4.95 -16.79 -2.93
N ALA A 102 -4.28 -17.84 -2.45
CA ALA A 102 -3.04 -18.32 -3.04
C ALA A 102 -3.23 -18.86 -4.47
N ALA A 103 -4.35 -19.52 -4.76
CA ALA A 103 -4.66 -20.04 -6.08
C ALA A 103 -5.01 -18.96 -7.12
N ASP A 104 -5.36 -17.75 -6.68
CA ASP A 104 -5.70 -16.61 -7.55
C ASP A 104 -4.45 -15.86 -8.05
N VAL A 105 -3.24 -16.17 -7.55
CA VAL A 105 -1.97 -15.52 -7.90
C VAL A 105 -1.30 -16.22 -9.08
#